data_AF-A0A4R0HIV7-F1
#
_entry.id   AF-A0A4R0HIV7-F1
#
_cell.length_a   1.000
_cell.length_b   1.000
_cell.length_c   1.000
_cell.angle_alpha   90.00
_cell.angle_beta   90.00
_cell.angle_gamma   90.00
#
_symmetry.space_group_name_H-M   'P 1'
#
loop_
_entity.id
_entity.type
_entity.pdbx_description
1 polymer ?
#
loop_
_entity_poly.entity_id
_entity_poly.type
_entity_poly.pdbx_seq_one_letter_code
_entity_poly.pdbx_strand_id
1 'polypeptide(L)'
;MLSAGRILAAAGLGLSTIAFAPVAADATPQAGLVITHIKCNEQEDNTGADDAYLVVDGSTIWGPVQMTTGDSKDVQNVAVPQGKVLTLMEGDWPDDDDNLGAKTINGPGDYTFSDDGSNYVVTVANG
;
A
#
# COMPACT_ATOMS: atom_id res chain seq x y z
N MET A 1 -78.93 31.15 4.07
CA MET A 1 -78.03 31.21 5.24
C MET A 1 -76.66 31.64 4.74
N LEU A 2 -76.12 32.74 5.27
CA LEU A 2 -74.81 33.32 4.94
C LEU A 2 -73.69 32.67 5.77
N SER A 3 -72.44 32.86 5.30
CA SER A 3 -71.14 32.79 6.02
C SER A 3 -70.45 31.43 6.03
N ALA A 4 -69.13 31.25 5.85
CA ALA A 4 -67.99 32.03 5.36
C ALA A 4 -66.77 31.07 5.38
N GLY A 5 -65.66 31.42 4.71
CA GLY A 5 -64.32 30.88 5.04
C GLY A 5 -63.53 30.40 3.82
N ARG A 6 -62.75 31.26 3.15
CA ARG A 6 -61.32 31.59 3.38
C ARG A 6 -60.38 30.94 2.34
N ILE A 7 -59.69 31.82 1.63
CA ILE A 7 -58.56 31.60 0.70
C ILE A 7 -57.29 31.33 1.53
N LEU A 8 -56.44 30.38 1.12
CA LEU A 8 -54.96 30.35 1.31
C LEU A 8 -54.38 29.36 0.26
N ALA A 9 -53.75 29.83 -0.81
CA ALA A 9 -52.33 30.20 -0.94
C ALA A 9 -51.43 28.98 -1.26
N ALA A 10 -50.89 28.97 -2.49
CA ALA A 10 -49.86 28.06 -2.97
C ALA A 10 -48.50 28.40 -2.36
N ALA A 11 -47.67 27.39 -2.08
CA ALA A 11 -46.23 27.53 -1.93
C ALA A 11 -45.56 26.25 -2.42
N GLY A 12 -45.00 26.32 -3.63
CA GLY A 12 -44.10 25.30 -4.14
C GLY A 12 -42.78 25.33 -3.36
N LEU A 13 -42.31 24.16 -2.96
CA LEU A 13 -40.95 23.98 -2.46
C LEU A 13 -40.15 23.33 -3.59
N GLY A 14 -39.26 24.12 -4.17
CA GLY A 14 -38.34 23.69 -5.21
C GLY A 14 -37.39 22.61 -4.70
N LEU A 15 -37.15 21.61 -5.54
CA LEU A 15 -36.01 20.71 -5.36
C LEU A 15 -34.73 21.50 -5.67
N SER A 16 -33.95 21.79 -4.64
CA SER A 16 -32.58 22.26 -4.80
C SER A 16 -31.71 21.08 -5.26
N THR A 17 -31.36 21.05 -6.54
CA THR A 17 -30.34 20.13 -7.05
C THR A 17 -28.97 20.59 -6.57
N ILE A 18 -28.38 19.90 -5.61
CA ILE A 18 -26.96 20.06 -5.28
C ILE A 18 -26.18 19.44 -6.45
N ALA A 19 -25.62 20.28 -7.31
CA ALA A 19 -24.66 19.85 -8.32
C ALA A 19 -23.31 19.61 -7.63
N PHE A 20 -22.92 18.34 -7.49
CA PHE A 20 -21.55 17.99 -7.19
C PHE A 20 -20.73 18.21 -8.46
N ALA A 21 -19.89 19.24 -8.48
CA ALA A 21 -18.87 19.37 -9.52
C ALA A 21 -17.87 18.21 -9.36
N PRO A 22 -17.45 17.53 -10.44
CA PRO A 22 -16.31 16.64 -10.35
C PRO A 22 -15.08 17.50 -10.08
N VAL A 23 -14.47 17.33 -8.90
CA VAL A 23 -13.08 17.72 -8.71
C VAL A 23 -12.29 16.78 -9.61
N ALA A 24 -11.89 17.26 -10.79
CA ALA A 24 -10.86 16.60 -11.57
C ALA A 24 -9.59 16.68 -10.73
N ALA A 25 -9.29 15.61 -10.00
CA ALA A 25 -7.96 15.42 -9.48
C ALA A 25 -7.04 15.37 -10.69
N ASP A 26 -6.21 16.39 -10.82
CA ASP A 26 -5.13 16.46 -11.81
C ASP A 26 -4.13 15.38 -11.41
N ALA A 27 -4.42 14.13 -11.79
CA ALA A 27 -3.52 13.02 -11.67
C ALA A 27 -2.48 13.21 -12.77
N THR A 28 -1.48 14.04 -12.49
CA THR A 28 -0.19 13.93 -13.18
C THR A 28 0.17 12.44 -13.17
N PRO A 29 0.50 11.82 -14.32
CA PRO A 29 1.03 10.48 -14.33
C PRO A 29 2.28 10.50 -13.46
N GLN A 30 2.15 10.04 -12.23
CA GLN A 30 3.27 9.91 -11.34
C GLN A 30 4.14 8.84 -11.99
N ALA A 31 5.38 9.20 -12.35
CA ALA A 31 6.36 8.20 -12.78
C ALA A 31 6.29 7.06 -11.76
N GLY A 32 5.97 5.85 -12.22
CA GLY A 32 5.70 4.73 -11.32
C GLY A 32 6.93 4.47 -10.46
N LEU A 33 6.74 4.05 -9.21
CA LEU A 33 7.86 3.54 -8.42
C LEU A 33 8.00 2.05 -8.70
N VAL A 34 9.23 1.56 -8.76
CA VAL A 34 9.54 0.15 -8.97
C VAL A 34 10.55 -0.31 -7.92
N ILE A 35 10.37 -1.53 -7.44
CA ILE A 35 11.34 -2.22 -6.60
C ILE A 35 12.37 -2.86 -7.51
N THR A 36 13.64 -2.57 -7.26
CA THR A 36 14.75 -3.00 -8.11
C THR A 36 15.69 -3.97 -7.41
N HIS A 37 15.73 -3.98 -6.08
CA HIS A 37 16.68 -4.79 -5.34
C HIS A 37 16.21 -5.07 -3.92
N ILE A 38 16.56 -6.24 -3.39
CA ILE A 38 16.34 -6.65 -2.00
C ILE A 38 17.64 -7.23 -1.46
N LYS A 39 18.01 -6.87 -0.23
CA LYS A 39 19.17 -7.39 0.48
C LYS A 39 18.78 -7.84 1.89
N CYS A 40 19.21 -9.04 2.28
CA CYS A 40 19.15 -9.53 3.65
C CYS A 40 20.48 -9.20 4.34
N ASN A 41 20.46 -8.31 5.32
CA ASN A 41 21.62 -8.05 6.17
C ASN A 41 21.64 -8.98 7.39
N GLU A 42 20.46 -9.33 7.90
CA GLU A 42 20.24 -10.26 9.02
C GLU A 42 18.86 -10.89 8.79
N GLN A 43 18.79 -12.19 8.95
CA GLN A 43 17.57 -12.98 8.79
C GLN A 43 16.91 -13.15 10.17
N GLU A 44 15.60 -13.35 10.24
CA GLU A 44 14.85 -13.42 11.53
C GLU A 44 15.44 -14.50 12.45
N ASP A 45 15.65 -15.69 11.91
CA ASP A 45 16.07 -16.85 12.68
C ASP A 45 17.52 -17.25 12.42
N ASN A 46 18.25 -17.60 13.49
CA ASN A 46 19.65 -18.05 13.39
C ASN A 46 19.81 -19.41 12.67
N THR A 47 18.71 -20.06 12.30
CA THR A 47 18.71 -21.35 11.62
C THR A 47 17.68 -21.35 10.49
N GLY A 48 18.12 -21.59 9.26
CA GLY A 48 17.22 -21.65 8.11
C GLY A 48 17.49 -20.53 7.13
N ALA A 49 16.56 -20.32 6.20
CA ALA A 49 16.56 -19.22 5.26
C ALA A 49 15.13 -18.69 5.20
N ASP A 50 14.96 -17.38 5.25
CA ASP A 50 13.63 -16.77 5.24
C ASP A 50 13.02 -16.96 3.85
N ASP A 51 11.75 -17.38 3.80
CA ASP A 51 10.97 -17.45 2.56
C ASP A 51 10.37 -16.07 2.22
N ALA A 52 11.23 -15.08 1.96
CA ALA A 52 10.86 -13.67 1.86
C ALA A 52 9.91 -13.35 0.68
N TYR A 53 8.81 -12.65 0.95
CA TYR A 53 7.90 -12.09 -0.07
C TYR A 53 7.41 -10.67 0.27
N LEU A 54 6.96 -9.95 -0.75
CA LEU A 54 6.49 -8.57 -0.63
C LEU A 54 4.99 -8.46 -0.87
N VAL A 55 4.31 -7.69 -0.03
CA VAL A 55 2.86 -7.48 -0.06
C VAL A 55 2.53 -5.99 -0.13
N VAL A 56 1.55 -5.62 -0.96
CA VAL A 56 0.91 -4.30 -0.98
C VAL A 56 -0.60 -4.48 -1.00
N ASP A 57 -1.31 -3.78 -0.11
CA ASP A 57 -2.78 -3.85 0.01
C ASP A 57 -3.29 -5.32 0.13
N GLY A 58 -2.53 -6.19 0.81
CA GLY A 58 -2.87 -7.60 1.01
C GLY A 58 -2.61 -8.51 -0.20
N SER A 59 -2.03 -8.00 -1.29
CA SER A 59 -1.63 -8.78 -2.46
C SER A 59 -0.12 -8.95 -2.55
N THR A 60 0.33 -10.19 -2.76
CA THR A 60 1.75 -10.49 -3.02
C THR A 60 2.17 -9.94 -4.38
N ILE A 61 3.23 -9.13 -4.40
CA ILE A 61 3.76 -8.50 -5.62
C ILE A 61 5.12 -9.07 -6.05
N TRP A 62 5.81 -9.79 -5.16
CA TRP A 62 7.09 -10.45 -5.41
C TRP A 62 7.32 -11.57 -4.38
N GLY A 63 8.07 -12.60 -4.74
CA GLY A 63 8.39 -13.74 -3.86
C GLY A 63 7.34 -14.87 -3.88
N PRO A 64 7.48 -15.89 -3.01
CA PRO A 64 8.56 -16.06 -2.03
C PRO A 64 9.91 -16.40 -2.66
N VAL A 65 11.00 -15.99 -2.01
CA VAL A 65 12.38 -16.33 -2.36
C VAL A 65 13.19 -16.57 -1.10
N GLN A 66 13.88 -17.70 -1.03
CA GLN A 66 14.81 -17.99 0.05
C GLN A 66 15.95 -16.96 0.11
N MET A 67 16.09 -16.35 1.28
CA MET A 67 17.10 -15.35 1.60
C MET A 67 17.81 -15.76 2.89
N THR A 68 19.15 -15.79 2.86
CA THR A 68 19.97 -15.92 4.07
C THR A 68 20.75 -14.64 4.33
N THR A 69 21.28 -14.50 5.54
CA THR A 69 22.16 -13.39 5.92
C THR A 69 23.27 -13.17 4.89
N GLY A 70 23.29 -11.97 4.29
CA GLY A 70 24.25 -11.56 3.27
C GLY A 70 23.73 -11.69 1.83
N ASP A 71 22.60 -12.37 1.61
CA ASP A 71 22.01 -12.51 0.28
C ASP A 71 21.47 -11.20 -0.27
N SER A 72 21.47 -11.12 -1.60
CA SER A 72 20.91 -10.02 -2.37
C SER A 72 20.29 -10.52 -3.66
N LYS A 73 19.21 -9.88 -4.10
CA LYS A 73 18.45 -10.22 -5.31
C LYS A 73 18.04 -8.96 -6.05
N ASP A 74 18.34 -8.94 -7.34
CA ASP A 74 17.70 -8.01 -8.26
C ASP A 74 16.22 -8.36 -8.43
N VAL A 75 15.37 -7.36 -8.28
CA VAL A 75 13.93 -7.45 -8.51
C VAL A 75 13.66 -6.83 -9.87
N GLN A 76 12.98 -7.57 -10.76
CA GLN A 76 12.73 -7.16 -12.14
C GLN A 76 11.68 -6.04 -12.25
N ASN A 77 11.98 -4.85 -11.71
CA ASN A 77 11.16 -3.64 -11.73
C ASN A 77 9.70 -3.90 -11.30
N VAL A 78 9.52 -4.51 -10.13
CA VAL A 78 8.17 -4.78 -9.59
C VAL A 78 7.51 -3.46 -9.21
N ALA A 79 6.38 -3.13 -9.81
CA ALA A 79 5.68 -1.88 -9.56
C ALA A 79 5.20 -1.79 -8.10
N VAL A 80 5.41 -0.64 -7.47
CA VAL A 80 4.91 -0.32 -6.13
C VAL A 80 4.22 1.05 -6.16
N PRO A 81 2.94 1.17 -5.73
CA PRO A 81 2.27 2.46 -5.76
C PRO A 81 2.81 3.41 -4.68
N GLN A 82 3.04 4.67 -5.05
CA GLN A 82 3.43 5.70 -4.07
C GLN A 82 2.31 5.93 -3.04
N GLY A 83 2.70 6.15 -1.79
CA GLY A 83 1.81 6.38 -0.65
C GLY A 83 1.22 5.10 -0.06
N LYS A 84 1.53 3.93 -0.61
CA LYS A 84 1.10 2.63 -0.08
C LYS A 84 2.10 2.05 0.89
N VAL A 85 1.59 1.17 1.75
CA VAL A 85 2.40 0.36 2.66
C VAL A 85 2.87 -0.87 1.90
N LEU A 86 4.19 -1.02 1.81
CA LEU A 86 4.87 -2.23 1.42
C LEU A 86 5.17 -3.00 2.70
N THR A 87 4.78 -4.27 2.75
CA THR A 87 5.10 -5.18 3.85
C THR A 87 6.05 -6.25 3.31
N LEU A 88 7.13 -6.51 4.05
CA LEU A 88 8.00 -7.66 3.84
C LEU A 88 7.57 -8.74 4.81
N MET A 89 7.40 -9.95 4.29
CA MET A 89 6.91 -11.08 5.04
C MET A 89 7.83 -12.29 4.86
N GLU A 90 7.85 -13.16 5.86
CA GLU A 90 8.34 -14.53 5.84
C GLU A 90 7.17 -15.48 5.57
N GLY A 91 7.43 -16.70 5.09
CA GLY A 91 6.37 -17.67 4.80
C GLY A 91 6.72 -19.08 5.22
N ASP A 92 7.75 -19.24 6.04
CA ASP A 92 8.17 -20.55 6.54
C ASP A 92 7.36 -20.95 7.79
N TRP A 93 7.59 -22.14 8.35
CA TRP A 93 6.82 -22.69 9.47
C TRP A 93 7.83 -23.03 10.58
N PRO A 94 7.63 -22.60 11.85
CA PRO A 94 6.43 -22.92 12.63
C PRO A 94 5.67 -21.79 13.35
N ASP A 95 6.11 -20.54 13.30
CA ASP A 95 5.40 -19.42 13.94
C ASP A 95 4.50 -18.63 12.99
N ASP A 96 3.49 -18.00 13.59
CA ASP A 96 2.43 -17.28 12.89
C ASP A 96 2.79 -15.79 12.65
N ASP A 97 3.95 -15.31 13.11
CA ASP A 97 4.37 -13.89 12.99
C ASP A 97 5.34 -13.66 11.82
N ASP A 98 4.83 -13.93 10.64
CA ASP A 98 5.54 -13.82 9.36
C ASP A 98 5.92 -12.37 8.95
N ASN A 99 5.90 -11.36 9.82
CA ASN A 99 6.02 -9.95 9.43
C ASN A 99 7.39 -9.33 9.75
N LEU A 100 8.30 -9.43 8.78
CA LEU A 100 9.64 -8.81 8.80
C LEU A 100 9.61 -7.27 8.72
N GLY A 101 8.46 -6.69 8.39
CA GLY A 101 8.11 -5.30 8.70
C GLY A 101 7.31 -4.59 7.63
N ALA A 102 6.93 -3.34 7.92
CA ALA A 102 6.13 -2.51 7.02
C ALA A 102 6.69 -1.09 6.82
N LYS A 103 6.60 -0.56 5.60
CA LYS A 103 7.04 0.80 5.23
C LYS A 103 6.12 1.47 4.21
N THR A 104 5.79 2.73 4.46
CA THR A 104 5.10 3.58 3.47
C THR A 104 6.09 4.05 2.40
N ILE A 105 5.84 3.71 1.14
CA ILE A 105 6.71 4.06 0.01
C ILE A 105 6.32 5.43 -0.54
N ASN A 106 7.11 6.46 -0.25
CA ASN A 106 6.80 7.85 -0.64
C ASN A 106 7.65 8.38 -1.80
N GLY A 107 8.60 7.58 -2.28
CA GLY A 107 9.52 7.95 -3.35
C GLY A 107 10.62 6.90 -3.54
N PRO A 108 11.55 7.13 -4.47
CA PRO A 108 12.72 6.28 -4.62
C PRO A 108 13.64 6.39 -3.41
N GLY A 109 14.37 5.31 -3.12
CA GLY A 109 15.28 5.21 -1.99
C GLY A 109 15.36 3.80 -1.43
N ASP A 110 16.18 3.65 -0.40
CA ASP A 110 16.33 2.41 0.34
C ASP A 110 15.41 2.42 1.56
N TYR A 111 14.64 1.35 1.72
CA TYR A 111 13.72 1.16 2.83
C TYR A 111 14.19 -0.02 3.68
N THR A 112 14.50 0.23 4.95
CA THR A 112 14.93 -0.80 5.89
C THR A 112 13.75 -1.41 6.62
N PHE A 113 13.62 -2.73 6.56
CA PHE A 113 12.65 -3.55 7.28
C PHE A 113 13.44 -4.28 8.37
N SER A 114 12.99 -4.19 9.63
CA SER A 114 13.76 -4.68 10.77
C SER A 114 12.86 -5.11 11.91
N ASP A 115 11.65 -5.53 11.57
CA ASP A 115 10.74 -6.13 12.53
C ASP A 115 11.10 -7.63 12.64
N ASP A 116 10.66 -8.24 13.73
CA ASP A 116 10.96 -9.62 14.11
C ASP A 116 12.43 -10.05 14.04
N GLY A 117 13.33 -9.24 14.61
CA GLY A 117 14.77 -9.61 14.69
C GLY A 117 15.52 -9.62 13.36
N SER A 118 14.85 -9.40 12.23
CA SER A 118 15.45 -9.35 10.90
C SER A 118 16.06 -7.98 10.54
N ASN A 119 16.78 -7.91 9.42
CA ASN A 119 17.25 -6.67 8.81
C ASN A 119 17.34 -6.80 7.28
N TYR A 120 16.35 -6.26 6.59
CA TYR A 120 16.27 -6.20 5.14
C TYR A 120 16.34 -4.79 4.61
N VAL A 121 16.91 -4.62 3.41
CA VAL A 121 16.88 -3.37 2.66
C VAL A 121 16.25 -3.62 1.30
N VAL A 122 15.18 -2.88 1.02
CA VAL A 122 14.49 -2.89 -0.28
C VAL A 122 14.76 -1.56 -0.98
N THR A 123 15.33 -1.61 -2.19
CA THR A 123 15.61 -0.45 -3.02
C THR A 123 14.46 -0.19 -3.98
N VAL A 124 13.95 1.05 -3.94
CA VAL A 124 12.91 1.57 -4.83
C VAL A 124 13.51 2.64 -5.74
N ALA A 125 13.19 2.57 -7.03
CA ALA A 125 13.60 3.54 -8.04
C ALA A 125 12.38 4.14 -8.77
N ASN A 126 12.64 5.17 -9.58
CA ASN A 126 11.66 5.62 -10.57
C ASN A 126 11.63 4.60 -11.73
N GLY A 127 10.44 4.21 -12.16
CA GLY A 127 10.19 3.31 -13.29
C GLY A 127 9.88 4.02 -14.60
#